data_AF-X1R2R0-F1
#
_entry.id   AF-X1R2R0-F1
#
_cell.length_a   1.000
_cell.length_b   1.000
_cell.length_c   1.000
_cell.angle_alpha   90.00
_cell.angle_beta   90.00
_cell.angle_gamma   90.00
#
_symmetry.space_group_name_H-M   'P 1'
#
loop_
_entity.id
_entity.type
_entity.pdbx_description
1 polymer ?
#
loop_
_entity_poly.entity_id
_entity_poly.type
_entity_poly.pdbx_seq_one_letter_code
_entity_poly.pdbx_strand_id
1 'polypeptide(L)'
;PSQFGDLEEILRLSRDLENVLPCVDFSHFYARHAGEHNSYDEFSKTLEKVGEVLGDGALKRMHIHLSGIEYGPKGEKKHLVVEESGINYRDVLKALADFGAEGRIICESPNLEDDALVFQRAYRLLLKNRQ
;
A
#
# COMPACT_ATOMS: atom_id res chain seq x y z
N PRO A 1 -7.27 19.74 -6.10
CA PRO A 1 -7.47 18.38 -6.66
C PRO A 1 -8.67 18.35 -7.61
N SER A 2 -8.50 17.92 -8.86
CA SER A 2 -9.60 17.79 -9.85
C SER A 2 -10.04 16.35 -10.10
N GLN A 3 -9.43 15.39 -9.42
CA GLN A 3 -9.70 13.97 -9.57
C GLN A 3 -10.16 13.38 -8.24
N PHE A 4 -11.30 12.70 -8.29
CA PHE A 4 -11.81 11.85 -7.21
C PHE A 4 -10.86 10.68 -6.97
N GLY A 5 -10.71 10.29 -5.71
CA GLY A 5 -9.93 9.11 -5.33
C GLY A 5 -8.90 9.36 -4.24
N ASP A 6 -9.07 10.39 -3.41
CA ASP A 6 -8.29 10.44 -2.17
C ASP A 6 -8.76 9.38 -1.16
N LEU A 7 -7.95 9.14 -0.12
CA LEU A 7 -8.21 8.08 0.85
C LEU A 7 -9.58 8.25 1.54
N GLU A 8 -9.94 9.46 1.96
CA GLU A 8 -11.19 9.73 2.66
C GLU A 8 -12.40 9.53 1.75
N GLU A 9 -12.31 10.00 0.50
CA GLU A 9 -13.33 9.80 -0.52
C GLU A 9 -13.60 8.31 -0.79
N ILE A 10 -12.54 7.53 -0.97
CA ILE A 10 -12.62 6.10 -1.27
C ILE A 10 -13.11 5.28 -0.08
N LEU A 11 -12.66 5.60 1.14
CA LEU A 11 -13.13 4.95 2.35
C LEU A 11 -14.61 5.26 2.60
N ARG A 12 -15.03 6.52 2.42
CA ARG A 12 -16.43 6.89 2.52
C ARG A 12 -17.29 6.14 1.50
N LEU A 13 -16.85 6.05 0.24
CA LEU A 13 -17.57 5.31 -0.79
C LEU A 13 -17.70 3.83 -0.44
N SER A 14 -16.62 3.21 0.07
CA SER A 14 -16.60 1.80 0.48
C SER A 14 -17.49 1.53 1.69
N ARG A 15 -17.63 2.52 2.60
CA ARG A 15 -18.55 2.43 3.73
C ARG A 15 -20.01 2.55 3.28
N ASP A 16 -20.29 3.46 2.37
CA ASP A 16 -21.66 3.80 1.95
C ASP A 16 -22.26 2.73 1.00
N LEU A 17 -21.43 1.86 0.40
CA LEU A 17 -21.85 0.79 -0.51
C LEU A 17 -21.55 -0.61 0.05
N GLU A 18 -22.56 -1.46 0.13
CA GLU A 18 -22.39 -2.83 0.60
C GLU A 18 -21.45 -3.66 -0.30
N ASN A 19 -20.62 -4.50 0.33
CA ASN A 19 -19.66 -5.40 -0.34
C ASN A 19 -18.58 -4.71 -1.17
N VAL A 20 -18.33 -3.41 -0.95
CA VAL A 20 -17.24 -2.67 -1.58
C VAL A 20 -16.11 -2.47 -0.56
N LEU A 21 -14.87 -2.79 -0.95
CA LEU A 21 -13.66 -2.49 -0.18
C LEU A 21 -12.64 -1.78 -1.08
N PRO A 22 -11.80 -0.91 -0.50
CA PRO A 22 -10.79 -0.19 -1.26
C PRO A 22 -9.65 -1.10 -1.71
N CYS A 23 -9.05 -0.77 -2.85
CA CYS A 23 -7.67 -1.15 -3.15
C CYS A 23 -6.74 -0.09 -2.55
N VAL A 24 -5.80 -0.49 -1.69
CA VAL A 24 -4.79 0.42 -1.16
C VAL A 24 -3.53 0.28 -2.00
N ASP A 25 -3.27 1.29 -2.82
CA ASP A 25 -2.09 1.35 -3.67
C ASP A 25 -1.05 2.30 -3.08
N PHE A 26 -0.06 1.74 -2.38
CA PHE A 26 0.98 2.53 -1.74
C PHE A 26 1.93 3.17 -2.76
N SER A 27 2.13 2.53 -3.91
CA SER A 27 2.99 3.04 -4.99
C SER A 27 2.39 4.27 -5.62
N HIS A 28 1.12 4.22 -6.01
CA HIS A 28 0.44 5.37 -6.58
C HIS A 28 0.22 6.48 -5.55
N PHE A 29 -0.01 6.14 -4.27
CA PHE A 29 -0.12 7.14 -3.22
C PHE A 29 1.20 7.91 -3.05
N TYR A 30 2.33 7.20 -2.99
CA TYR A 30 3.68 7.77 -2.97
C TYR A 30 3.94 8.67 -4.20
N ALA A 31 3.63 8.19 -5.40
CA ALA A 31 3.81 8.94 -6.65
C ALA A 31 2.94 10.20 -6.73
N ARG A 32 1.68 10.12 -6.29
CA ARG A 32 0.72 11.23 -6.30
C ARG A 32 1.19 12.38 -5.41
N HIS A 33 1.84 12.06 -4.29
CA HIS A 33 2.34 13.05 -3.33
C HIS A 33 3.82 13.37 -3.53
N ALA A 34 4.33 13.16 -4.74
CA ALA A 34 5.70 13.50 -5.13
C ALA A 34 6.78 12.94 -4.19
N GLY A 35 6.53 11.79 -3.59
CA GLY A 35 7.45 11.08 -2.72
C GLY A 35 7.18 11.20 -1.22
N GLU A 36 6.19 12.00 -0.83
CA GLU A 36 5.70 12.06 0.56
C GLU A 36 4.86 10.81 0.90
N HIS A 37 4.47 10.65 2.17
CA HIS A 37 3.72 9.48 2.64
C HIS A 37 4.48 8.15 2.44
N ASN A 38 5.75 8.14 2.82
CA ASN A 38 6.69 7.05 2.53
C ASN A 38 7.43 6.52 3.78
N SER A 39 6.81 6.65 4.95
CA SER A 39 7.35 6.19 6.23
C SER A 39 6.38 5.24 6.94
N TYR A 40 6.92 4.42 7.85
CA TYR A 40 6.13 3.54 8.70
C TYR A 40 4.92 4.24 9.36
N ASP A 41 5.12 5.45 9.91
CA ASP A 41 4.04 6.18 10.59
C ASP A 41 2.93 6.61 9.62
N GLU A 42 3.29 6.98 8.38
CA GLU A 42 2.32 7.40 7.36
C GLU A 42 1.54 6.20 6.80
N PHE A 43 2.21 5.06 6.62
CA PHE A 43 1.54 3.80 6.27
C PHE A 43 0.63 3.32 7.39
N SER A 44 1.08 3.44 8.65
CA SER A 44 0.27 3.09 9.83
C SER A 44 -0.99 3.94 9.90
N LYS A 45 -0.89 5.26 9.73
CA LYS A 45 -2.06 6.16 9.67
C LYS A 45 -3.06 5.77 8.58
N THR A 46 -2.58 5.29 7.43
CA THR A 46 -3.44 4.81 6.36
C THR A 46 -4.21 3.57 6.81
N LEU A 47 -3.56 2.61 7.46
CA LEU A 47 -4.18 1.39 7.99
C LEU A 47 -5.13 1.68 9.16
N GLU A 48 -4.75 2.59 10.07
CA GLU A 48 -5.62 3.08 11.15
C GLU A 48 -6.91 3.62 10.58
N LYS A 49 -6.82 4.50 9.57
CA LYS A 49 -8.00 5.09 8.94
C LYS A 49 -8.90 4.05 8.28
N VAL A 50 -8.31 3.05 7.61
CA VAL A 50 -9.07 1.93 7.03
C VAL A 50 -9.85 1.19 8.14
N GLY A 51 -9.18 0.85 9.24
CA GLY A 51 -9.80 0.17 10.38
C GLY A 51 -10.88 1.02 11.07
N GLU A 52 -10.65 2.32 11.26
CA GLU A 52 -11.60 3.25 11.87
C GLU A 52 -12.88 3.41 11.04
N VAL A 53 -12.76 3.48 9.71
CA VAL A 53 -13.90 3.78 8.82
C VAL A 53 -14.64 2.52 8.39
N LEU A 54 -13.93 1.42 8.13
CA LEU A 54 -14.49 0.19 7.56
C LEU A 54 -14.48 -0.99 8.54
N GLY A 55 -13.91 -0.82 9.73
CA GLY A 55 -13.77 -1.85 10.75
C GLY A 55 -12.57 -2.77 10.54
N ASP A 56 -12.15 -3.46 11.60
CA ASP A 56 -11.01 -4.37 11.60
C ASP A 56 -11.14 -5.50 10.55
N GLY A 57 -12.37 -5.89 10.20
CA GLY A 57 -12.63 -6.88 9.14
C GLY A 57 -12.09 -6.45 7.77
N ALA A 58 -12.01 -5.14 7.49
CA ALA A 58 -11.43 -4.62 6.25
C ALA A 58 -9.91 -4.86 6.20
N LEU A 59 -9.22 -4.73 7.34
CA LEU A 59 -7.80 -5.03 7.46
C LEU A 59 -7.49 -6.52 7.24
N LYS A 60 -8.49 -7.40 7.38
CA LYS A 60 -8.33 -8.85 7.14
C LYS A 60 -8.57 -9.27 5.69
N ARG A 61 -9.02 -8.36 4.85
CA ARG A 61 -9.45 -8.64 3.46
C ARG A 61 -8.89 -7.61 2.49
N MET A 62 -7.67 -7.13 2.75
CA MET A 62 -7.09 -6.06 1.96
C MET A 62 -6.73 -6.52 0.54
N HIS A 63 -6.98 -5.63 -0.41
CA HIS A 63 -6.39 -5.69 -1.73
C HIS A 63 -5.37 -4.55 -1.83
N ILE A 64 -4.11 -4.91 -2.05
CA ILE A 64 -2.99 -3.96 -1.97
C ILE A 64 -2.20 -4.04 -3.26
N HIS A 65 -1.80 -2.90 -3.79
CA HIS A 65 -0.86 -2.80 -4.89
C HIS A 65 0.47 -2.26 -4.37
N LEU A 66 1.57 -2.87 -4.81
CA LEU A 66 2.92 -2.47 -4.42
C LEU A 66 3.93 -2.78 -5.53
N SER A 67 4.67 -1.77 -5.93
CA SER A 67 5.72 -1.82 -6.96
C SER A 67 6.68 -0.64 -6.81
N GLY A 68 7.83 -0.69 -7.49
CA GLY A 68 8.58 0.54 -7.72
C GLY A 68 7.81 1.46 -8.67
N ILE A 69 7.94 2.77 -8.49
CA ILE A 69 7.27 3.75 -9.36
C ILE A 69 8.17 4.96 -9.61
N GLU A 70 8.21 5.39 -10.86
CA GLU A 70 8.76 6.68 -11.28
C GLU A 70 7.63 7.69 -11.33
N TYR A 71 7.85 8.90 -10.79
CA TYR A 71 6.87 9.97 -10.82
C TYR A 71 7.49 11.30 -11.25
N GLY A 72 6.64 12.28 -11.51
CA GLY A 72 7.02 13.66 -11.76
C GLY A 72 5.92 14.62 -11.28
N PRO A 73 5.96 15.90 -11.69
CA PRO A 73 4.99 16.91 -11.23
C PRO A 73 3.52 16.60 -11.56
N LYS A 74 3.26 15.64 -12.45
CA LYS A 74 1.91 15.20 -12.84
C LYS A 74 1.50 13.86 -12.23
N GLY A 75 2.26 13.35 -11.26
CA GLY A 75 2.07 12.01 -10.67
C GLY A 75 2.93 10.96 -11.35
N GLU A 76 2.43 9.72 -11.41
CA GLU A 76 3.08 8.58 -12.04
C GLU A 76 3.57 8.88 -13.47
N LYS A 77 4.74 8.33 -13.81
CA LYS A 77 5.23 8.19 -15.18
C LYS A 77 5.23 6.73 -15.66
N LYS A 78 5.73 5.81 -14.83
CA LYS A 78 5.78 4.37 -15.10
C LYS A 78 6.13 3.57 -13.85
N HIS A 79 5.79 2.29 -13.87
CA HIS A 79 6.25 1.31 -12.89
C HIS A 79 7.74 0.98 -13.09
N LEU A 80 8.42 0.67 -12.00
CA LEU A 80 9.84 0.31 -11.92
C LEU A 80 10.01 -0.97 -11.12
N VAL A 81 11.16 -1.62 -11.29
CA VAL A 81 11.65 -2.60 -10.31
C VAL A 81 11.74 -1.91 -8.94
N VAL A 82 11.30 -2.56 -7.88
CA VAL A 82 11.12 -1.88 -6.58
C VAL A 82 12.41 -1.31 -5.99
N GLU A 83 13.54 -1.98 -6.20
CA GLU A 83 14.85 -1.53 -5.72
C GLU A 83 15.39 -0.31 -6.51
N GLU A 84 14.76 0.04 -7.64
CA GLU A 84 15.09 1.26 -8.42
C GLU A 84 14.22 2.46 -8.00
N SER A 85 13.24 2.26 -7.11
CA SER A 85 12.32 3.29 -6.64
C SER A 85 12.64 3.71 -5.20
N GLY A 86 12.24 4.93 -4.85
CA GLY A 86 12.39 5.44 -3.49
C GLY A 86 11.31 4.95 -2.51
N ILE A 87 10.32 4.16 -2.96
CA ILE A 87 9.27 3.65 -2.08
C ILE A 87 9.85 2.76 -0.97
N ASN A 88 9.48 3.06 0.27
CA ASN A 88 9.93 2.32 1.45
C ASN A 88 9.03 1.10 1.67
N TYR A 89 9.11 0.14 0.74
CA TYR A 89 8.31 -1.08 0.78
C TYR A 89 8.54 -1.89 2.07
N ARG A 90 9.72 -1.79 2.69
CA ARG A 90 10.03 -2.48 3.94
C ARG A 90 9.14 -1.98 5.07
N ASP A 91 8.94 -0.67 5.17
CA ASP A 91 8.04 -0.08 6.17
C ASP A 91 6.56 -0.30 5.85
N VAL A 92 6.17 -0.36 4.57
CA VAL A 92 4.82 -0.82 4.18
C VAL A 92 4.57 -2.22 4.75
N LEU A 93 5.47 -3.17 4.48
CA LEU A 93 5.36 -4.56 4.94
C LEU A 93 5.41 -4.66 6.47
N LYS A 94 6.22 -3.83 7.13
CA LYS A 94 6.27 -3.74 8.60
C LYS A 94 4.94 -3.27 9.17
N ALA A 95 4.38 -2.17 8.65
CA ALA A 95 3.09 -1.65 9.08
C ALA A 95 1.98 -2.69 8.90
N LEU A 96 1.90 -3.33 7.72
CA LEU A 96 0.93 -4.41 7.47
C LEU A 96 1.07 -5.54 8.49
N ALA A 97 2.31 -5.96 8.80
CA ALA A 97 2.53 -6.99 9.81
C ALA A 97 2.15 -6.52 11.22
N ASP A 98 2.49 -5.29 11.63
CA ASP A 98 2.18 -4.75 12.97
C ASP A 98 0.67 -4.59 13.19
N PHE A 99 -0.08 -4.20 12.16
CA PHE A 99 -1.54 -4.11 12.17
C PHE A 99 -2.24 -5.47 12.03
N GLY A 100 -1.46 -6.55 11.86
CA GLY A 100 -2.01 -7.88 11.59
C GLY A 100 -2.88 -7.89 10.33
N ALA A 101 -2.56 -7.06 9.34
CA ALA A 101 -3.31 -6.99 8.09
C ALA A 101 -3.17 -8.31 7.31
N GLU A 102 -4.26 -8.74 6.69
CA GLU A 102 -4.34 -9.93 5.85
C GLU A 102 -4.96 -9.57 4.50
N GLY A 103 -4.72 -10.41 3.50
CA GLY A 103 -5.22 -10.19 2.15
C GLY A 103 -4.17 -10.51 1.10
N ARG A 104 -4.16 -9.72 0.02
CA ARG A 104 -3.28 -9.95 -1.13
C ARG A 104 -2.58 -8.66 -1.54
N ILE A 105 -1.25 -8.75 -1.63
CA ILE A 105 -0.42 -7.77 -2.33
C ILE A 105 -0.27 -8.24 -3.78
N ILE A 106 -0.64 -7.38 -4.73
CA ILE A 106 -0.34 -7.51 -6.14
C ILE A 106 0.93 -6.72 -6.42
N CYS A 107 1.95 -7.42 -6.92
CA CYS A 107 3.12 -6.76 -7.47
C CYS A 107 2.77 -6.27 -8.87
N GLU A 108 3.05 -5.00 -9.17
CA GLU A 108 2.81 -4.41 -10.49
C GLU A 108 4.10 -3.89 -11.13
N SER A 109 5.25 -4.37 -10.67
CA SER A 109 6.53 -3.99 -11.27
C SER A 109 6.68 -4.63 -12.66
N PRO A 110 7.58 -4.12 -13.53
CA PRO A 110 7.88 -4.77 -14.80
C PRO A 110 8.50 -6.18 -14.63
N ASN A 111 9.05 -6.51 -13.45
CA ASN A 111 9.61 -7.83 -13.11
C ASN A 111 8.80 -8.46 -11.96
N LEU A 112 7.55 -8.84 -12.28
CA LEU A 112 6.52 -9.25 -11.32
C LEU A 112 7.00 -10.32 -10.33
N GLU A 113 7.58 -11.41 -10.83
CA GLU A 113 7.97 -12.57 -10.02
C GLU A 113 9.14 -12.25 -9.09
N ASP A 114 10.14 -11.53 -9.59
CA ASP A 114 11.34 -11.21 -8.84
C ASP A 114 11.03 -10.25 -7.67
N ASP A 115 10.26 -9.21 -7.92
CA ASP A 115 9.86 -8.25 -6.89
C ASP A 115 8.85 -8.85 -5.90
N ALA A 116 7.92 -9.69 -6.38
CA ALA A 116 7.05 -10.44 -5.48
C ALA A 116 7.86 -11.32 -4.51
N LEU A 117 8.95 -11.94 -4.98
CA LEU A 117 9.88 -12.68 -4.12
C LEU A 117 10.66 -11.76 -3.16
N VAL A 118 11.04 -10.55 -3.58
CA VAL A 118 11.65 -9.54 -2.69
C VAL A 118 10.69 -9.21 -1.54
N PHE A 119 9.44 -8.88 -1.84
CA PHE A 119 8.43 -8.56 -0.83
C PHE A 119 8.16 -9.75 0.10
N GLN A 120 7.99 -10.95 -0.47
CA GLN A 120 7.75 -12.15 0.31
C GLN A 120 8.92 -12.44 1.27
N ARG A 121 10.17 -12.33 0.80
CA ARG A 121 11.35 -12.53 1.65
C ARG A 121 11.42 -11.50 2.77
N ALA A 122 11.22 -10.22 2.46
CA ALA A 122 11.22 -9.15 3.45
C ALA A 122 10.15 -9.37 4.53
N TYR A 123 8.92 -9.69 4.12
CA TYR A 123 7.82 -9.96 5.05
C TYR A 123 8.08 -11.18 5.93
N ARG A 124 8.60 -12.28 5.37
CA ARG A 124 8.94 -13.49 6.14
C ARG A 124 10.04 -13.24 7.17
N LEU A 125 11.03 -12.41 6.84
CA LEU A 125 12.09 -12.03 7.79
C LEU A 125 11.51 -11.22 8.96
N LEU A 126 10.60 -10.28 8.69
CA LEU A 126 9.90 -9.53 9.74
C LEU A 126 9.14 -10.45 10.70
N LEU A 127 8.41 -11.45 10.18
CA LEU A 127 7.67 -12.39 11.02
C LEU A 127 8.58 -13.29 11.87
N LYS A 128 9.73 -13.71 11.36
CA LYS A 128 10.69 -14.52 12.12
C LYS A 128 11.29 -13.75 13.30
N ASN A 129 11.56 -12.47 13.12
CA ASN A 129 12.17 -11.62 14.16
C ASN A 129 11.19 -11.25 15.29
N ARG A 130 9.91 -11.62 15.17
CA ARG A 130 8.87 -11.41 16.19
C ARG A 130 8.65 -12.64 17.08
N GLN A 131 9.26 -13.78 16.75
CA GLN A 131 9.26 -15.00 17.56
C GLN A 131 10.49 -15.04 18.47
#